data_AF-A1ZZ59-F1
#
_entry.id   AF-A1ZZ59-F1
#
_cell.length_a   1.000
_cell.length_b   1.000
_cell.length_c   1.000
_cell.angle_alpha   90.00
_cell.angle_beta   90.00
_cell.angle_gamma   90.00
#
_symmetry.space_group_name_H-M   'P 1'
#
loop_
_entity.id
_entity.type
_entity.pdbx_description
1 polymer ?
#
loop_
_entity_poly.entity_id
_entity_poly.type
_entity_poly.pdbx_seq_one_letter_code
_entity_poly.pdbx_strand_id
1 'polypeptide(L)'
;MKMRKMRLLLGLVAGLFLGTQSMGQAQNKKVRYIQDLYYYIKDKITQEKYYINEYNFNSTGKGLPKQGDYKRFERYFYSFSGKAAPTIRTITIKTVVKKTLDYEEFLYDLDGQLIFYYEKRNDKKKLYGEISIYFNKGKAIHIVKDRQVFDKTTIDQNENFLKLAWNKGNTYHKKFDTQMARYRE
;
A
#
# COMPACT_ATOMS: atom_id res chain seq x y z
N MET A 1 2.46 13.72 31.78
CA MET A 1 1.13 13.34 31.23
C MET A 1 1.33 12.34 30.09
N LYS A 2 1.20 11.04 30.36
CA LYS A 2 1.39 9.96 29.37
C LYS A 2 0.20 9.94 28.40
N MET A 3 0.36 10.48 27.20
CA MET A 3 -0.65 10.28 26.15
C MET A 3 -0.64 8.81 25.72
N ARG A 4 -1.76 8.11 26.00
CA ARG A 4 -2.06 6.80 25.42
C ARG A 4 -2.09 6.94 23.90
N LYS A 5 -1.02 6.51 23.22
CA LYS A 5 -0.99 6.38 21.76
C LYS A 5 -2.07 5.38 21.36
N MET A 6 -3.17 5.90 20.82
CA MET A 6 -4.31 5.13 20.35
C MET A 6 -3.86 4.22 19.21
N ARG A 7 -3.70 2.92 19.52
CA ARG A 7 -3.40 1.85 18.56
C ARG A 7 -4.58 1.68 17.62
N LEU A 8 -4.58 2.38 16.49
CA LEU A 8 -5.47 2.10 15.37
C LEU A 8 -4.75 1.19 14.36
N LEU A 9 -4.46 -0.02 14.82
CA LEU A 9 -4.15 -1.17 13.96
C LEU A 9 -5.48 -1.71 13.41
N LEU A 10 -6.03 -1.01 12.42
CA LEU A 10 -7.05 -1.58 11.54
C LEU A 10 -6.36 -2.30 10.39
N GLY A 11 -5.53 -3.28 10.72
CA GLY A 11 -5.08 -4.32 9.80
C GLY A 11 -6.17 -5.36 9.72
N LEU A 12 -7.29 -5.04 9.05
CA LEU A 12 -8.36 -6.00 8.86
C LEU A 12 -7.98 -6.91 7.70
N VAL A 13 -7.34 -8.01 8.10
CA VAL A 13 -7.15 -9.27 7.38
C VAL A 13 -8.44 -9.65 6.64
N ALA A 14 -8.50 -9.40 5.34
CA ALA A 14 -9.49 -9.98 4.44
C ALA A 14 -8.93 -9.84 3.01
N GLY A 15 -8.55 -10.96 2.41
CA GLY A 15 -7.92 -10.98 1.08
C GLY A 15 -6.89 -12.10 0.88
N LEU A 16 -6.53 -12.84 1.92
CA LEU A 16 -5.65 -14.02 1.81
C LEU A 16 -6.49 -15.29 1.75
N PHE A 17 -7.30 -15.41 0.71
CA PHE A 17 -7.86 -16.71 0.37
C PHE A 17 -6.75 -17.55 -0.26
N LEU A 18 -6.43 -18.68 0.39
CA LEU A 18 -5.73 -19.81 -0.21
C LEU A 18 -6.67 -20.47 -1.24
N GLY A 19 -7.06 -19.72 -2.27
CA GLY A 19 -7.75 -20.28 -3.43
C GLY A 19 -6.74 -21.07 -4.23
N THR A 20 -6.67 -22.37 -4.01
CA THR A 20 -5.97 -23.32 -4.89
C THR A 20 -6.71 -23.40 -6.22
N GLN A 21 -6.55 -22.37 -7.06
CA GLN A 21 -6.83 -22.46 -8.48
C GLN A 21 -5.51 -22.39 -9.24
N SER A 22 -5.46 -23.14 -10.32
CA SER A 22 -4.30 -23.60 -11.08
C SER A 22 -3.43 -22.49 -11.68
N MET A 23 -2.77 -21.72 -10.84
CA MET A 23 -1.66 -20.87 -11.23
C MET A 23 -0.39 -21.73 -11.34
N GLY A 24 0.46 -21.44 -12.32
CA GLY A 24 1.72 -22.16 -12.49
C GLY A 24 2.54 -22.15 -11.20
N GLN A 25 3.28 -23.23 -10.91
CA GLN A 25 4.03 -23.39 -9.64
C GLN A 25 4.94 -22.19 -9.31
N ALA A 26 5.55 -21.56 -10.32
CA ALA A 26 6.39 -20.37 -10.15
C ALA A 26 5.60 -19.11 -9.70
N GLN A 27 4.40 -18.91 -10.24
CA GLN A 27 3.51 -17.81 -9.87
C GLN A 27 3.04 -17.95 -8.42
N ASN A 28 2.65 -19.16 -8.03
CA ASN A 28 2.29 -19.47 -6.64
C ASN A 28 3.44 -19.24 -5.65
N LYS A 29 4.68 -19.61 -6.00
CA LYS A 29 5.87 -19.33 -5.18
C LYS A 29 6.10 -17.82 -5.01
N LYS A 30 5.97 -17.03 -6.07
CA LYS A 30 6.17 -15.57 -6.01
C LYS A 30 5.10 -14.87 -5.17
N VAL A 31 3.82 -15.27 -5.33
CA VAL A 31 2.73 -14.75 -4.50
C VAL A 31 2.97 -15.05 -3.02
N ARG A 32 3.32 -16.30 -2.68
CA ARG A 32 3.65 -16.68 -1.30
C ARG A 32 4.80 -15.87 -0.72
N TYR A 33 5.89 -15.71 -1.48
CA TYR A 33 7.01 -14.86 -1.07
C TYR A 33 6.57 -13.42 -0.74
N ILE A 34 5.71 -12.84 -1.57
CA ILE A 34 5.19 -11.47 -1.35
C ILE A 34 4.35 -11.41 -0.07
N GLN A 35 3.55 -12.45 0.21
CA GLN A 35 2.74 -12.55 1.44
C GLN A 35 3.62 -12.66 2.69
N ASP A 36 4.63 -13.54 2.66
CA ASP A 36 5.58 -13.70 3.76
C ASP A 36 6.32 -12.38 4.03
N LEU A 37 6.74 -11.70 2.97
CA LEU A 37 7.41 -10.41 3.07
C LEU A 37 6.48 -9.33 3.64
N TYR A 38 5.21 -9.31 3.23
CA TYR A 38 4.21 -8.40 3.78
C TYR A 38 4.11 -8.55 5.30
N TYR A 39 3.94 -9.78 5.78
CA TYR A 39 3.84 -10.07 7.22
C TYR A 39 5.12 -9.71 7.97
N TYR A 40 6.28 -10.04 7.40
CA TYR A 40 7.56 -9.64 7.96
C TYR A 40 7.66 -8.11 8.11
N ILE A 41 7.28 -7.35 7.08
CA ILE A 41 7.31 -5.88 7.14
C ILE A 41 6.33 -5.35 8.19
N LYS A 42 5.12 -5.93 8.30
CA LYS A 42 4.15 -5.53 9.33
C LYS A 42 4.68 -5.77 10.74
N ASP A 43 5.28 -6.94 10.98
CA ASP A 43 5.93 -7.24 12.25
C ASP A 43 7.02 -6.21 12.59
N LYS A 44 7.88 -5.86 11.62
CA LYS A 44 8.90 -4.82 11.81
C LYS A 44 8.32 -3.44 12.11
N ILE A 45 7.21 -3.06 11.47
CA ILE A 45 6.50 -1.80 11.78
C ILE A 45 5.97 -1.83 13.21
N THR A 46 5.35 -2.93 13.63
CA THR A 46 4.83 -3.08 15.00
C THR A 46 5.93 -3.05 16.05
N GLN A 47 7.10 -3.59 15.73
CA GLN A 47 8.30 -3.54 16.59
C GLN A 47 9.05 -2.20 16.52
N GLU A 48 8.53 -1.20 15.80
CA GLU A 48 9.18 0.11 15.62
C GLU A 48 10.60 0.03 15.03
N LYS A 49 10.86 -1.01 14.20
CA LYS A 49 12.17 -1.27 13.58
C LYS A 49 12.39 -0.55 12.23
N TYR A 50 11.40 0.21 11.78
CA TYR A 50 11.51 1.05 10.58
C TYR A 50 11.43 2.52 10.92
N TYR A 51 12.16 3.32 10.15
CA TYR A 51 12.01 4.76 10.12
C TYR A 51 10.70 5.12 9.41
N ILE A 52 10.11 6.24 9.80
CA ILE A 52 8.82 6.68 9.30
C ILE A 52 8.84 8.18 8.96
N ASN A 53 8.40 8.52 7.75
CA ASN A 53 7.97 9.88 7.44
C ASN A 53 6.44 9.92 7.42
N GLU A 54 5.85 10.82 8.19
CA GLU A 54 4.40 11.00 8.29
C GLU A 54 3.98 12.36 7.72
N TYR A 55 2.96 12.34 6.86
CA TYR A 55 2.35 13.55 6.32
C TYR A 55 0.86 13.56 6.61
N ASN A 56 0.44 14.63 7.29
CA ASN A 56 -0.95 14.86 7.66
C ASN A 56 -1.46 16.06 6.86
N PHE A 57 -2.31 15.79 5.87
CA PHE A 57 -2.92 16.83 5.07
C PHE A 57 -4.31 17.11 5.62
N ASN A 58 -4.52 18.36 6.04
CA ASN A 58 -5.84 18.93 6.19
C ASN A 58 -6.40 19.28 4.81
N SER A 59 -7.69 19.59 4.72
CA SER A 59 -8.30 19.90 3.44
C SER A 59 -7.91 21.25 2.84
N THR A 60 -7.18 22.13 3.55
CA THR A 60 -7.07 23.54 3.12
C THR A 60 -5.71 24.22 3.25
N GLY A 61 -4.66 23.66 3.84
CA GLY A 61 -3.33 24.31 3.88
C GLY A 61 -3.29 25.76 4.40
N LYS A 62 -4.37 26.28 5.00
CA LYS A 62 -4.56 27.65 5.51
C LYS A 62 -5.03 27.62 6.97
N GLY A 63 -4.70 28.67 7.73
CA GLY A 63 -4.99 28.78 9.17
C GLY A 63 -6.47 28.89 9.60
N LEU A 64 -7.41 29.12 8.67
CA LEU A 64 -8.86 29.19 8.96
C LEU A 64 -9.67 28.34 7.95
N PRO A 65 -10.53 27.41 8.39
CA PRO A 65 -11.25 26.49 7.50
C PRO A 65 -12.51 27.11 6.88
N LYS A 66 -12.75 26.82 5.59
CA LYS A 66 -14.09 26.85 4.97
C LYS A 66 -14.46 25.44 4.50
N GLN A 67 -15.75 25.13 4.57
CA GLN A 67 -16.40 23.82 4.52
C GLN A 67 -15.88 22.86 3.43
N GLY A 68 -15.42 21.66 3.84
CA GLY A 68 -15.00 20.54 2.99
C GLY A 68 -14.06 19.57 3.72
N ASP A 69 -14.61 18.53 4.36
CA ASP A 69 -13.92 17.65 5.31
C ASP A 69 -13.19 16.46 4.66
N TYR A 70 -11.99 16.68 4.11
CA TYR A 70 -11.09 15.55 3.80
C TYR A 70 -9.83 15.58 4.68
N LYS A 71 -9.51 14.43 5.27
CA LYS A 71 -8.27 14.21 6.02
C LYS A 71 -7.47 13.11 5.35
N ARG A 72 -6.22 13.40 5.00
CA ARG A 72 -5.35 12.44 4.32
C ARG A 72 -4.07 12.24 5.12
N PHE A 73 -3.74 10.99 5.40
CA PHE A 73 -2.60 10.55 6.18
C PHE A 73 -1.72 9.68 5.29
N GLU A 74 -0.48 10.09 5.05
CA GLU A 74 0.50 9.30 4.33
C GLU A 74 1.64 8.91 5.26
N ARG A 75 2.04 7.64 5.23
CA ARG A 75 3.17 7.12 6.02
C ARG A 75 4.10 6.35 5.12
N TYR A 76 5.38 6.68 5.18
CA TYR A 76 6.44 6.08 4.39
C TYR A 76 7.38 5.35 5.34
N PHE A 77 7.40 4.01 5.28
CA PHE A 77 8.22 3.18 6.14
C PHE A 77 9.46 2.71 5.40
N TYR A 78 10.64 2.98 5.94
CA TYR A 78 11.92 2.71 5.28
C TYR A 78 13.00 2.26 6.27
N SER A 79 14.09 1.70 5.72
CA SER A 79 15.25 1.25 6.48
C SER A 79 16.55 1.70 5.82
N PHE A 80 17.59 1.88 6.63
CA PHE A 80 18.97 1.98 6.17
C PHE A 80 19.61 0.60 6.23
N SER A 81 19.87 0.00 5.06
CA SER A 81 20.42 -1.36 4.93
C SER A 81 21.95 -1.34 4.73
N GLY A 82 22.67 -0.48 5.47
CA GLY A 82 24.11 -0.26 5.29
C GLY A 82 24.51 0.45 3.98
N LYS A 83 23.54 0.74 3.11
CA LYS A 83 23.70 1.61 1.94
C LYS A 83 23.52 3.08 2.35
N ALA A 84 24.19 3.99 1.64
CA ALA A 84 24.01 5.44 1.83
C ALA A 84 22.57 5.91 1.51
N ALA A 85 21.82 5.15 0.71
CA ALA A 85 20.44 5.46 0.37
C ALA A 85 19.43 4.63 1.19
N PRO A 86 18.38 5.24 1.75
CA PRO A 86 17.32 4.52 2.44
C PRO A 86 16.50 3.69 1.44
N THR A 87 16.03 2.52 1.89
CA THR A 87 15.19 1.62 1.11
C THR A 87 13.75 1.72 1.61
N ILE A 88 12.83 2.19 0.76
CA ILE A 88 11.39 2.16 1.05
C ILE A 88 10.91 0.70 1.17
N ARG A 89 10.05 0.43 2.15
CA ARG A 89 9.50 -0.93 2.40
C ARG A 89 8.01 -0.98 2.17
N THR A 90 7.29 -0.01 2.74
CA THR A 90 5.86 0.14 2.48
C THR A 90 5.43 1.60 2.61
N ILE A 91 4.39 1.96 1.87
CA ILE A 91 3.71 3.23 1.97
C ILE A 91 2.24 2.95 2.27
N THR A 92 1.71 3.57 3.33
CA THR A 92 0.29 3.48 3.66
C THR A 92 -0.37 4.83 3.52
N ILE A 93 -1.56 4.85 2.91
CA ILE A 93 -2.34 6.06 2.69
C ILE A 93 -3.73 5.81 3.25
N LYS A 94 -4.17 6.71 4.13
CA LYS A 94 -5.53 6.70 4.66
C LYS A 94 -6.20 8.02 4.33
N THR A 95 -7.31 7.95 3.62
CA THR A 95 -8.13 9.11 3.27
C THR A 95 -9.49 8.98 3.92
N VAL A 96 -9.91 10.00 4.64
CA VAL A 96 -11.25 10.10 5.25
C VAL A 96 -11.97 11.25 4.58
N VAL A 97 -13.08 10.95 3.90
CA VAL A 97 -13.96 11.96 3.28
C VAL A 97 -15.37 11.76 3.81
N LYS A 98 -15.89 12.74 4.56
CA LYS A 98 -17.17 12.62 5.28
C LYS A 98 -17.20 11.35 6.16
N LYS A 99 -17.98 10.32 5.77
CA LYS A 99 -18.10 9.02 6.47
C LYS A 99 -17.40 7.87 5.72
N THR A 100 -16.74 8.15 4.61
CA THR A 100 -16.03 7.16 3.81
C THR A 100 -14.56 7.10 4.22
N LEU A 101 -14.06 5.88 4.38
CA LEU A 101 -12.66 5.58 4.62
C LEU A 101 -12.11 4.81 3.42
N ASP A 102 -11.09 5.39 2.80
CA ASP A 102 -10.27 4.73 1.80
C ASP A 102 -8.89 4.47 2.40
N TYR A 103 -8.41 3.24 2.24
CA TYR A 103 -7.09 2.80 2.67
C TYR A 103 -6.35 2.20 1.49
N GLU A 104 -5.10 2.59 1.34
CA GLU A 104 -4.20 2.05 0.33
C GLU A 104 -2.87 1.68 0.97
N GLU A 105 -2.27 0.61 0.46
CA GLU A 105 -0.96 0.16 0.87
C GLU A 105 -0.15 -0.32 -0.34
N PHE A 106 1.12 0.10 -0.38
CA PHE A 106 2.07 -0.22 -1.44
C PHE A 106 3.29 -0.88 -0.81
N LEU A 107 3.61 -2.11 -1.23
CA LEU A 107 4.79 -2.85 -0.76
C LEU A 107 5.88 -2.85 -1.82
N TYR A 108 7.12 -2.63 -1.40
CA TYR A 108 8.27 -2.58 -2.28
C TYR A 108 9.29 -3.66 -1.90
N ASP A 109 9.97 -4.21 -2.91
CA ASP A 109 11.11 -5.10 -2.68
C ASP A 109 12.38 -4.32 -2.29
N LEU A 110 13.51 -5.00 -2.18
CA LEU A 110 14.79 -4.38 -1.79
C LEU A 110 15.37 -3.48 -2.89
N ASP A 111 14.93 -3.66 -4.13
CA ASP A 111 15.32 -2.84 -5.28
C ASP A 111 14.37 -1.66 -5.49
N GLY A 112 13.37 -1.50 -4.61
CA GLY A 112 12.38 -0.43 -4.68
C GLY A 112 11.30 -0.66 -5.75
N GLN A 113 11.17 -1.88 -6.29
CA GLN A 113 10.08 -2.19 -7.21
C GLN A 113 8.80 -2.47 -6.43
N LEU A 114 7.68 -1.92 -6.90
CA LEU A 114 6.37 -2.26 -6.37
C LEU A 114 6.12 -3.76 -6.60
N ILE A 115 5.73 -4.48 -5.57
CA ILE A 115 5.44 -5.92 -5.65
C ILE A 115 4.04 -6.26 -5.14
N PHE A 116 3.41 -5.36 -4.40
CA PHE A 116 2.04 -5.52 -3.92
C PHE A 116 1.34 -4.19 -3.75
N TYR A 117 0.07 -4.17 -4.12
CA TYR A 117 -0.86 -3.09 -3.88
C TYR A 117 -2.10 -3.65 -3.18
N TYR A 118 -2.54 -2.98 -2.13
CA TYR A 118 -3.80 -3.23 -1.48
C TYR A 118 -4.62 -1.95 -1.44
N GLU A 119 -5.91 -2.08 -1.70
CA GLU A 119 -6.86 -1.01 -1.51
C GLU A 119 -8.14 -1.53 -0.85
N LYS A 120 -8.63 -0.76 0.11
CA LYS A 120 -9.92 -0.98 0.78
C LYS A 120 -10.72 0.31 0.77
N ARG A 121 -11.97 0.21 0.34
CA ARG A 121 -12.94 1.31 0.31
C ARG A 121 -14.18 0.91 1.08
N ASN A 122 -14.68 1.80 1.94
CA ASN A 122 -15.93 1.57 2.67
C ASN A 122 -17.14 2.30 2.03
N ASP A 123 -17.06 2.62 0.74
CA ASP A 123 -18.15 3.26 0.00
C ASP A 123 -19.00 2.21 -0.73
N LYS A 124 -20.25 2.05 -0.28
CA LYS A 124 -21.23 1.12 -0.87
C LYS A 124 -21.56 1.43 -2.35
N LYS A 125 -21.20 2.62 -2.86
CA LYS A 125 -21.44 3.01 -4.25
C LYS A 125 -20.29 2.62 -5.20
N LYS A 126 -19.19 2.06 -4.69
CA LYS A 126 -18.03 1.67 -5.50
C LYS A 126 -18.15 0.24 -6.02
N LEU A 127 -17.43 -0.03 -7.11
CA LEU A 127 -17.38 -1.31 -7.82
C LEU A 127 -16.71 -2.47 -7.04
N TYR A 128 -16.10 -2.18 -5.88
CA TYR A 128 -15.47 -3.12 -4.97
C TYR A 128 -15.28 -2.54 -3.57
N GLY A 129 -15.23 -3.42 -2.57
CA GLY A 129 -14.89 -3.09 -1.19
C GLY A 129 -13.40 -3.26 -0.90
N GLU A 130 -12.76 -4.29 -1.46
CA GLU A 130 -11.32 -4.52 -1.30
C GLU A 130 -10.67 -5.16 -2.53
N ILE A 131 -9.41 -4.81 -2.78
CA ILE A 131 -8.61 -5.41 -3.85
C ILE A 131 -7.14 -5.53 -3.43
N SER A 132 -6.54 -6.67 -3.78
CA SER A 132 -5.12 -6.96 -3.63
C SER A 132 -4.55 -7.29 -5.00
N ILE A 133 -3.44 -6.68 -5.37
CA ILE A 133 -2.77 -6.88 -6.66
C ILE A 133 -1.31 -7.20 -6.39
N TYR A 134 -0.85 -8.33 -6.92
CA TYR A 134 0.52 -8.79 -6.80
C TYR A 134 1.23 -8.55 -8.12
N PHE A 135 2.43 -8.00 -8.06
CA PHE A 135 3.20 -7.65 -9.24
C PHE A 135 4.51 -8.43 -9.34
N ASN A 136 4.96 -8.64 -10.57
CA ASN A 136 6.30 -9.10 -10.88
C ASN A 136 6.81 -8.31 -12.07
N LYS A 137 7.90 -7.55 -11.88
CA LYS A 137 8.51 -6.72 -12.93
C LYS A 137 7.50 -5.84 -13.67
N GLY A 138 6.63 -5.15 -12.91
CA GLY A 138 5.61 -4.25 -13.47
C GLY A 138 4.35 -4.91 -14.03
N LYS A 139 4.26 -6.24 -14.07
CA LYS A 139 3.08 -6.97 -14.55
C LYS A 139 2.30 -7.56 -13.38
N ALA A 140 0.98 -7.43 -13.40
CA ALA A 140 0.13 -8.10 -12.42
C ALA A 140 0.20 -9.62 -12.63
N ILE A 141 0.46 -10.36 -11.56
CA ILE A 141 0.55 -11.82 -11.55
C ILE A 141 -0.53 -12.46 -10.70
N HIS A 142 -1.24 -11.71 -9.85
CA HIS A 142 -2.35 -12.24 -9.07
C HIS A 142 -3.23 -11.08 -8.63
N ILE A 143 -4.54 -11.27 -8.66
CA ILE A 143 -5.50 -10.29 -8.16
C ILE A 143 -6.52 -11.02 -7.28
N VAL A 144 -6.77 -10.45 -6.11
CA VAL A 144 -7.87 -10.85 -5.24
C VAL A 144 -8.77 -9.64 -5.05
N LYS A 145 -10.02 -9.73 -5.52
CA LYS A 145 -11.02 -8.66 -5.41
C LYS A 145 -12.20 -9.18 -4.60
N ASP A 146 -12.58 -8.49 -3.53
CA ASP A 146 -13.69 -8.88 -2.66
C ASP A 146 -13.66 -10.38 -2.28
N ARG A 147 -12.45 -10.86 -1.93
CA ARG A 147 -12.14 -12.26 -1.59
C ARG A 147 -12.20 -13.27 -2.74
N GLN A 148 -12.46 -12.83 -3.97
CA GLN A 148 -12.44 -13.66 -5.16
C GLN A 148 -11.12 -13.50 -5.91
N VAL A 149 -10.49 -14.63 -6.25
CA VAL A 149 -9.28 -14.65 -7.09
C VAL A 149 -9.69 -14.47 -8.54
N PHE A 150 -9.05 -13.55 -9.25
CA PHE A 150 -9.28 -13.36 -10.68
C PHE A 150 -8.38 -14.29 -11.50
N ASP A 151 -8.93 -14.83 -12.58
CA ASP A 151 -8.18 -15.60 -13.57
C ASP A 151 -7.33 -14.68 -14.47
N LYS A 152 -6.46 -15.30 -15.28
CA LYS A 152 -5.54 -14.57 -16.16
C LYS A 152 -6.27 -13.75 -17.22
N THR A 153 -7.34 -14.27 -17.80
CA THR A 153 -8.14 -13.58 -18.82
C THR A 153 -8.75 -12.29 -18.26
N THR A 154 -9.25 -12.34 -17.03
CA THR A 154 -9.80 -11.19 -16.33
C THR A 154 -8.72 -10.17 -15.98
N ILE A 155 -7.51 -10.61 -15.61
CA ILE A 155 -6.35 -9.73 -15.42
C ILE A 155 -6.05 -8.95 -16.70
N ASP A 156 -5.97 -9.65 -17.84
CA ASP A 156 -5.63 -9.05 -19.13
C ASP A 156 -6.69 -8.03 -19.58
N GLN A 157 -7.98 -8.30 -19.35
CA GLN A 157 -9.07 -7.37 -19.65
C GLN A 157 -9.10 -6.10 -18.78
N ASN A 158 -8.41 -6.10 -17.63
CA ASN A 158 -8.39 -4.98 -16.68
C ASN A 158 -7.05 -4.21 -16.70
N GLU A 159 -6.29 -4.29 -17.79
CA GLU A 159 -4.93 -3.74 -17.91
C GLU A 159 -4.83 -2.26 -17.50
N ASN A 160 -5.81 -1.42 -17.88
CA ASN A 160 -5.82 0.01 -17.55
C ASN A 160 -5.88 0.25 -16.03
N PHE A 161 -6.75 -0.48 -15.33
CA PHE A 161 -6.85 -0.38 -13.87
C PHE A 161 -5.54 -0.83 -13.20
N LEU A 162 -4.91 -1.88 -13.72
CA LEU A 162 -3.65 -2.40 -13.20
C LEU A 162 -2.48 -1.43 -13.42
N LYS A 163 -2.43 -0.80 -14.59
CA LYS A 163 -1.48 0.29 -14.90
C LYS A 163 -1.68 1.48 -13.97
N LEU A 164 -2.92 1.85 -13.65
CA LEU A 164 -3.20 2.94 -12.71
C LEU A 164 -2.67 2.63 -11.30
N ALA A 165 -2.93 1.43 -10.78
CA ALA A 165 -2.41 0.99 -9.49
C ALA A 165 -0.87 0.99 -9.44
N TRP A 166 -0.24 0.44 -10.49
CA TRP A 166 1.21 0.42 -10.65
C TRP A 166 1.81 1.84 -10.68
N ASN A 167 1.28 2.70 -11.54
CA ASN A 167 1.76 4.07 -11.70
C ASN A 167 1.59 4.90 -10.42
N LYS A 168 0.50 4.65 -9.69
CA LYS A 168 0.28 5.30 -8.38
C LYS A 168 1.35 4.91 -7.38
N GLY A 169 1.68 3.61 -7.26
CA GLY A 169 2.77 3.14 -6.40
C GLY A 169 4.12 3.76 -6.79
N ASN A 170 4.44 3.84 -8.09
CA ASN A 170 5.67 4.48 -8.54
C ASN A 170 5.70 5.99 -8.26
N THR A 171 4.54 6.64 -8.35
CA THR A 171 4.43 8.08 -8.04
C THR A 171 4.76 8.35 -6.58
N TYR A 172 4.25 7.54 -5.65
CA TYR A 172 4.58 7.69 -4.23
C TYR A 172 6.03 7.32 -3.93
N HIS A 173 6.59 6.32 -4.61
CA HIS A 173 8.01 6.01 -4.46
C HIS A 173 8.89 7.18 -4.94
N LYS A 174 8.62 7.73 -6.12
CA LYS A 174 9.35 8.92 -6.63
C LYS A 174 9.23 10.13 -5.68
N LYS A 175 8.07 10.31 -5.06
CA LYS A 175 7.86 11.33 -4.02
C LYS A 175 8.77 11.09 -2.82
N PHE A 176 8.90 9.85 -2.37
CA PHE A 176 9.85 9.47 -1.31
C PHE A 176 11.30 9.75 -1.72
N ASP A 177 11.72 9.36 -2.92
CA ASP A 177 13.09 9.60 -3.40
C ASP A 177 13.44 11.09 -3.43
N THR A 178 12.52 11.91 -3.96
CA THR A 178 12.67 13.38 -3.97
C THR A 178 12.82 13.94 -2.56
N GLN A 179 12.09 13.40 -1.58
CA GLN A 179 12.21 13.83 -0.19
C GLN A 179 13.56 13.42 0.40
N MET A 180 13.99 12.19 0.16
CA MET A 180 15.27 11.67 0.68
C MET A 180 16.48 12.40 0.10
N ALA A 181 16.39 12.86 -1.15
CA ALA A 181 17.44 13.68 -1.77
C ALA A 181 17.65 15.00 -1.01
N ARG A 182 16.57 15.69 -0.61
CA ARG A 182 16.64 16.96 0.14
C ARG A 182 17.28 16.85 1.52
N TYR A 183 17.31 15.66 2.12
CA TYR A 183 17.96 15.45 3.42
C TYR A 183 19.47 15.17 3.30
N ARG A 184 20.00 15.08 2.07
CA ARG A 184 21.43 14.89 1.81
C ARG A 184 22.15 16.19 1.42
N GLU A 185 21.40 17.25 1.18
CA GLU A 185 21.88 18.62 0.95
C GLU A 185 22.02 19.33 2.31
#